data_AF-S5MEC2-F1
#
_entry.id   AF-S5MEC2-F1
#
_cell.length_a   1.000
_cell.length_b   1.000
_cell.length_c   1.000
_cell.angle_alpha   90.00
_cell.angle_beta   90.00
_cell.angle_gamma   90.00
#
_symmetry.space_group_name_H-M   'P 1'
#
loop_
_entity.id
_entity.type
_entity.pdbx_description
1 polymer ?
#
loop_
_entity_poly.entity_id
_entity_poly.type
_entity_poly.pdbx_seq_one_letter_code
_entity_poly.pdbx_strand_id
1 'polypeptide(L)'
;MQIKKIIAKNFLNPGEQMFSFNEDHILTRGTFYNPNEIIKINKLLNGSWIESTMSFEKYYPKFARKLSGNAMDFQIDALFFLNDKELKELNRILKSLGMLRDLKSKAYYYSIKCIYPHIFPIVSLVPAEFKNEKVIGIGNHYDKFFKSNLNKRDILTTMGINAVGKLREKFFEYKKFEVKEEEKEIYNRYLDVIKSTYRYDEEFIKKLGQAIYNIDDGDIINYADEVEFFLRNDHFKNFLDTIPLLREDEMIREDFAKLLFDVYLVDLKWIYSVKTGNNIVEIRNNIYKNNCEKALYSKELLEFFKTKLTLDKDIFDYSVSINHFQDNLDDSLIYNGESHFEKILEKGSEKTKFVEIKKANEKKEIIAKVKKIKEDQKAKEKERKDNFKREVKFLKAKNEQEKKELLKNFKEGSLPEKKQEKKADSKPKKADSKAKKADSKAKKPVTKKKK
;
A
#
# COMPACT_ATOMS: atom_id res chain seq x y z
N MET A 1 18.64 -21.45 -23.66
CA MET A 1 19.02 -20.28 -22.84
C MET A 1 19.19 -20.76 -21.41
N GLN A 2 20.36 -20.53 -20.80
CA GLN A 2 20.66 -20.96 -19.42
C GLN A 2 20.66 -19.76 -18.46
N ILE A 3 20.24 -19.96 -17.20
CA ILE A 3 20.44 -18.99 -16.12
C ILE A 3 21.38 -19.66 -15.12
N LYS A 4 22.57 -19.09 -14.90
CA LYS A 4 23.58 -19.73 -14.02
C LYS A 4 23.58 -19.18 -12.60
N LYS A 5 23.26 -17.89 -12.45
CA LYS A 5 23.29 -17.16 -11.18
C LYS A 5 22.19 -16.11 -11.15
N ILE A 6 21.61 -15.88 -9.98
CA ILE A 6 20.86 -14.66 -9.66
C ILE A 6 21.50 -14.01 -8.43
N ILE A 7 21.64 -12.69 -8.46
CA ILE A 7 22.00 -11.86 -7.31
C ILE A 7 20.80 -10.97 -7.01
N ALA A 8 20.34 -10.94 -5.77
CA ALA A 8 19.19 -10.15 -5.33
C ALA A 8 19.57 -9.32 -4.10
N LYS A 9 19.89 -8.05 -4.33
CA LYS A 9 20.24 -7.07 -3.29
C LYS A 9 18.98 -6.36 -2.80
N ASN A 10 18.82 -6.31 -1.47
CA ASN A 10 17.70 -5.69 -0.77
C ASN A 10 16.33 -6.18 -1.32
N PHE A 11 16.21 -7.48 -1.59
CA PHE A 11 14.96 -8.11 -2.04
C PHE A 11 14.27 -8.76 -0.84
N LEU A 12 13.12 -8.21 -0.44
CA LEU A 12 12.30 -8.55 0.75
C LEU A 12 12.99 -8.37 2.11
N ASN A 13 14.26 -8.75 2.20
CA ASN A 13 15.16 -8.60 3.34
C ASN A 13 16.35 -7.70 2.93
N PRO A 14 16.96 -6.93 3.86
CA PRO A 14 18.19 -6.18 3.58
C PRO A 14 19.37 -7.10 3.26
N GLY A 15 20.39 -6.58 2.56
CA GLY A 15 21.64 -7.31 2.25
C GLY A 15 21.68 -7.89 0.84
N GLU A 16 22.69 -8.69 0.51
CA GLU A 16 22.83 -9.37 -0.77
C GLU A 16 22.47 -10.86 -0.66
N GLN A 17 21.55 -11.33 -1.50
CA GLN A 17 21.19 -12.73 -1.65
C GLN A 17 21.74 -13.29 -2.97
N MET A 18 22.23 -14.52 -2.97
CA MET A 18 22.86 -15.18 -4.11
C MET A 18 22.27 -16.56 -4.34
N PHE A 19 21.73 -16.81 -5.54
CA PHE A 19 21.11 -18.07 -5.96
C PHE A 19 21.90 -18.66 -7.14
N SER A 20 22.23 -19.95 -7.11
CA SER A 20 22.97 -20.66 -8.18
C SER A 20 22.22 -21.89 -8.66
N PHE A 21 22.24 -22.14 -9.97
CA PHE A 21 21.44 -23.18 -10.63
C PHE A 21 22.31 -24.21 -11.34
N ASN A 22 21.77 -25.41 -11.55
CA ASN A 22 22.31 -26.36 -12.53
C ASN A 22 21.81 -26.02 -13.96
N GLU A 23 22.11 -26.89 -14.92
CA GLU A 23 21.71 -26.69 -16.33
C GLU A 23 20.19 -26.83 -16.56
N ASP A 24 19.49 -27.55 -15.67
CA ASP A 24 18.03 -27.75 -15.66
C ASP A 24 17.25 -26.62 -14.94
N HIS A 25 17.94 -25.55 -14.54
CA HIS A 25 17.41 -24.43 -13.75
C HIS A 25 16.91 -24.77 -12.33
N ILE A 26 17.34 -25.91 -11.79
CA ILE A 26 17.12 -26.30 -10.39
C ILE A 26 18.08 -25.52 -9.49
N LEU A 27 17.55 -24.91 -8.42
CA LEU A 27 18.35 -24.25 -7.39
C LEU A 27 19.22 -25.28 -6.65
N THR A 28 20.54 -25.13 -6.70
CA THR A 28 21.49 -26.10 -6.09
C THR A 28 22.21 -25.57 -4.86
N ARG A 29 22.54 -24.27 -4.83
CA ARG A 29 23.29 -23.64 -3.74
C ARG A 29 23.11 -22.13 -3.72
N GLY A 30 23.38 -21.51 -2.58
CA GLY A 30 23.36 -20.06 -2.45
C GLY A 30 23.57 -19.55 -1.03
N THR A 31 23.35 -18.25 -0.89
CA THR A 31 23.35 -17.53 0.39
C THR A 31 22.12 -16.63 0.37
N PHE A 32 21.08 -16.99 1.12
CA PHE A 32 19.78 -16.33 1.07
C PHE A 32 18.96 -16.61 2.32
N TYR A 33 17.98 -15.74 2.59
CA TYR A 33 17.09 -15.86 3.73
C TYR A 33 16.12 -17.04 3.59
N ASN A 34 15.53 -17.23 2.41
CA ASN A 34 14.52 -18.25 2.17
C ASN A 34 14.51 -18.72 0.70
N PRO A 35 14.74 -20.02 0.40
CA PRO A 35 14.76 -20.51 -0.99
C PRO A 35 13.44 -20.32 -1.74
N ASN A 36 12.31 -20.22 -1.04
CA ASN A 36 11.00 -19.97 -1.66
C ASN A 36 10.89 -18.58 -2.30
N GLU A 37 11.79 -17.64 -1.97
CA GLU A 37 11.88 -16.35 -2.65
C GLU A 37 12.16 -16.50 -4.15
N ILE A 38 12.74 -17.64 -4.58
CA ILE A 38 12.93 -17.93 -6.00
C ILE A 38 11.63 -17.98 -6.78
N ILE A 39 10.49 -18.33 -6.16
CA ILE A 39 9.17 -18.35 -6.81
C ILE A 39 8.72 -16.91 -7.13
N LYS A 40 9.03 -15.95 -6.25
CA LYS A 40 8.74 -14.52 -6.46
C LYS A 40 9.68 -13.92 -7.51
N ILE A 41 10.97 -14.24 -7.44
CA ILE A 41 11.99 -13.83 -8.43
C ILE A 41 11.65 -14.38 -9.83
N ASN A 42 11.26 -15.66 -9.94
CA ASN A 42 10.86 -16.29 -11.20
C ASN A 42 9.64 -15.61 -11.83
N LYS A 43 8.63 -15.21 -11.03
CA LYS A 43 7.48 -14.41 -11.53
C LYS A 43 7.94 -13.05 -12.06
N LEU A 44 8.84 -12.38 -11.36
CA LEU A 44 9.39 -11.08 -11.77
C LEU A 44 10.15 -11.17 -13.10
N LEU A 45 11.10 -12.11 -13.23
CA LEU A 45 11.85 -12.32 -14.49
C LEU A 45 10.92 -12.67 -15.66
N ASN A 46 9.83 -13.40 -15.41
CA ASN A 46 8.79 -13.72 -16.39
C ASN A 46 7.82 -12.55 -16.69
N GLY A 47 8.07 -11.34 -16.19
CA GLY A 47 7.37 -10.11 -16.56
C GLY A 47 6.36 -9.57 -15.55
N SER A 48 6.16 -10.19 -14.38
CA SER A 48 5.20 -9.69 -13.37
C SER A 48 5.60 -8.33 -12.75
N TRP A 49 6.77 -7.79 -13.11
CA TRP A 49 7.13 -6.40 -12.80
C TRP A 49 6.23 -5.39 -13.51
N ILE A 50 5.60 -5.75 -14.63
CA ILE A 50 4.72 -4.87 -15.42
C ILE A 50 3.49 -4.42 -14.60
N GLU A 51 2.92 -5.33 -13.82
CA GLU A 51 1.81 -5.12 -12.86
C GLU A 51 2.14 -4.11 -11.74
N SER A 52 3.42 -3.82 -11.57
CA SER A 52 4.01 -3.08 -10.45
C SER A 52 4.87 -1.91 -10.93
N THR A 53 4.64 -1.42 -12.15
CA THR A 53 5.46 -0.36 -12.76
C THR A 53 5.31 1.01 -12.09
N MET A 54 4.30 1.20 -11.22
CA MET A 54 4.19 2.33 -10.30
C MET A 54 5.07 2.07 -9.06
N SER A 55 4.58 1.33 -8.06
CA SER A 55 5.37 1.00 -6.85
C SER A 55 5.92 -0.44 -6.84
N PHE A 56 7.19 -0.56 -6.43
CA PHE A 56 7.85 -1.84 -6.08
C PHE A 56 7.97 -2.07 -4.56
N GLU A 57 7.36 -1.23 -3.72
CA GLU A 57 7.48 -1.27 -2.24
C GLU A 57 7.18 -2.67 -1.64
N LYS A 58 6.25 -3.44 -2.23
CA LYS A 58 5.94 -4.83 -1.82
C LYS A 58 7.11 -5.83 -1.93
N TYR A 59 8.19 -5.49 -2.63
CA TYR A 59 9.42 -6.28 -2.71
C TYR A 59 10.59 -5.64 -1.94
N TYR A 60 10.38 -4.46 -1.35
CA TYR A 60 11.42 -3.64 -0.75
C TYR A 60 11.45 -3.79 0.78
N PRO A 61 12.60 -4.08 1.41
CA PRO A 61 12.69 -4.25 2.85
C PRO A 61 12.48 -2.92 3.60
N LYS A 62 11.79 -2.97 4.75
CA LYS A 62 11.71 -1.84 5.68
C LYS A 62 13.01 -1.72 6.48
N PHE A 63 13.84 -0.74 6.11
CA PHE A 63 15.10 -0.42 6.81
C PHE A 63 14.84 0.30 8.13
N ALA A 64 15.46 -0.14 9.23
CA ALA A 64 15.37 0.55 10.53
C ALA A 64 16.12 1.90 10.56
N ARG A 65 17.08 2.11 9.66
CA ARG A 65 17.86 3.36 9.50
C ARG A 65 18.13 3.63 8.02
N LYS A 66 18.17 4.92 7.64
CA LYS A 66 18.56 5.34 6.29
C LYS A 66 20.07 5.17 6.11
N LEU A 67 20.49 4.33 5.15
CA LEU A 67 21.90 4.18 4.77
C LEU A 67 22.34 5.30 3.81
N SER A 68 23.65 5.45 3.65
CA SER A 68 24.27 6.40 2.71
C SER A 68 24.35 5.88 1.28
N GLY A 69 24.03 6.73 0.30
CA GLY A 69 24.17 6.45 -1.13
C GLY A 69 23.37 5.22 -1.59
N ASN A 70 23.91 4.52 -2.60
CA ASN A 70 23.25 3.38 -3.27
C ASN A 70 23.20 2.10 -2.40
N ALA A 71 23.51 2.19 -1.10
CA ALA A 71 23.42 1.05 -0.18
C ALA A 71 21.97 0.54 -0.05
N MET A 72 20.99 1.45 -0.10
CA MET A 72 19.55 1.14 -0.05
C MET A 72 18.95 0.68 -1.39
N ASP A 73 19.68 0.75 -2.51
CA ASP A 73 19.15 0.34 -3.82
C ASP A 73 18.73 -1.14 -3.80
N PHE A 74 17.55 -1.40 -4.36
CA PHE A 74 17.03 -2.73 -4.68
C PHE A 74 17.56 -3.16 -6.05
N GLN A 75 18.01 -4.40 -6.20
CA GLN A 75 18.47 -4.91 -7.49
C GLN A 75 18.33 -6.43 -7.58
N ILE A 76 17.77 -6.94 -8.68
CA ILE A 76 17.79 -8.36 -9.05
C ILE A 76 18.52 -8.50 -10.38
N ASP A 77 19.70 -9.11 -10.37
CA ASP A 77 20.49 -9.40 -11.57
C ASP A 77 20.45 -10.90 -11.87
N ALA A 78 19.79 -11.30 -12.96
CA ALA A 78 19.78 -12.68 -13.45
C ALA A 78 20.78 -12.85 -14.59
N LEU A 79 21.79 -13.72 -14.41
CA LEU A 79 22.83 -13.97 -15.41
C LEU A 79 22.39 -15.05 -16.40
N PHE A 80 21.89 -14.57 -17.54
CA PHE A 80 21.50 -15.36 -18.71
C PHE A 80 22.69 -15.65 -19.62
N PHE A 81 22.76 -16.86 -20.16
CA PHE A 81 23.66 -17.29 -21.22
C PHE A 81 22.86 -17.77 -22.45
N LEU A 82 23.21 -17.24 -23.62
CA LEU A 82 22.60 -17.51 -24.92
C LEU A 82 23.54 -18.36 -25.79
N ASN A 83 23.00 -19.34 -26.50
CA ASN A 83 23.72 -19.99 -27.60
C ASN A 83 23.64 -19.18 -28.92
N ASP A 84 24.37 -19.60 -29.94
CA ASP A 84 24.43 -18.89 -31.24
C ASP A 84 23.12 -18.84 -32.04
N LYS A 85 22.11 -19.67 -31.68
CA LYS A 85 20.76 -19.55 -32.25
C LYS A 85 19.96 -18.48 -31.49
N GLU A 86 20.02 -18.53 -30.16
CA GLU A 86 19.35 -17.59 -29.26
C GLU A 86 19.87 -16.15 -29.42
N LEU A 87 21.18 -15.96 -29.60
CA LEU A 87 21.75 -14.64 -29.89
C LEU A 87 21.29 -14.10 -31.26
N LYS A 88 21.11 -14.96 -32.27
CA LYS A 88 20.55 -14.56 -33.57
C LYS A 88 19.07 -14.19 -33.46
N GLU A 89 18.31 -14.89 -32.62
CA GLU A 89 16.91 -14.60 -32.35
C GLU A 89 16.74 -13.29 -31.57
N LEU A 90 17.51 -13.08 -30.49
CA LEU A 90 17.54 -11.80 -29.78
C LEU A 90 17.87 -10.64 -30.73
N ASN A 91 18.87 -10.82 -31.61
CA ASN A 91 19.20 -9.82 -32.62
C ASN A 91 18.08 -9.59 -33.66
N ARG A 92 17.30 -10.61 -34.04
CA ARG A 92 16.09 -10.46 -34.88
C ARG A 92 15.07 -9.57 -34.18
N ILE A 93 14.79 -9.86 -32.90
CA ILE A 93 13.82 -9.13 -32.07
C ILE A 93 14.26 -7.67 -31.89
N LEU A 94 15.52 -7.44 -31.55
CA LEU A 94 16.03 -6.08 -31.32
C LEU A 94 16.06 -5.26 -32.62
N LYS A 95 16.31 -5.88 -33.77
CA LYS A 95 16.22 -5.22 -35.09
C LYS A 95 14.79 -4.79 -35.44
N SER A 96 13.76 -5.60 -35.16
CA SER A 96 12.36 -5.18 -35.39
C SER A 96 11.94 -4.03 -34.46
N LEU A 97 12.63 -3.87 -33.32
CA LEU A 97 12.49 -2.74 -32.39
C LEU A 97 13.46 -1.58 -32.66
N GLY A 98 14.13 -1.56 -33.81
CA GLY A 98 14.92 -0.43 -34.29
C GLY A 98 16.41 -0.42 -33.93
N MET A 99 16.96 -1.50 -33.35
CA MET A 99 18.42 -1.60 -33.14
C MET A 99 19.16 -1.90 -34.44
N LEU A 100 19.96 -0.92 -34.90
CA LEU A 100 20.72 -1.00 -36.16
C LEU A 100 21.98 -1.87 -36.13
N ARG A 101 22.45 -2.29 -34.94
CA ARG A 101 23.68 -3.06 -34.76
C ARG A 101 23.38 -4.35 -34.03
N ASP A 102 23.89 -5.47 -34.56
CA ASP A 102 23.86 -6.76 -33.88
C ASP A 102 24.70 -6.73 -32.60
N LEU A 103 24.13 -7.30 -31.55
CA LEU A 103 24.80 -7.67 -30.31
C LEU A 103 25.77 -8.84 -30.55
N LYS A 104 26.83 -8.87 -29.74
CA LYS A 104 27.91 -9.85 -29.77
C LYS A 104 28.03 -10.65 -28.48
N SER A 105 27.67 -10.08 -27.33
CA SER A 105 27.72 -10.80 -26.06
C SER A 105 26.74 -11.99 -26.08
N LYS A 106 27.15 -13.12 -25.52
CA LYS A 106 26.33 -14.29 -25.22
C LYS A 106 25.84 -14.29 -23.77
N ALA A 107 26.49 -13.55 -22.88
CA ALA A 107 26.12 -13.44 -21.47
C ALA A 107 25.55 -12.06 -21.12
N TYR A 108 24.37 -12.02 -20.48
CA TYR A 108 23.70 -10.79 -20.05
C TYR A 108 23.18 -10.91 -18.62
N TYR A 109 23.30 -9.82 -17.86
CA TYR A 109 22.45 -9.63 -16.69
C TYR A 109 21.13 -9.01 -17.13
N TYR A 110 20.03 -9.73 -16.93
CA TYR A 110 18.69 -9.15 -16.87
C TYR A 110 18.55 -8.51 -15.49
N SER A 111 18.69 -7.19 -15.43
CA SER A 111 18.65 -6.38 -14.23
C SER A 111 17.24 -5.83 -14.01
N ILE A 112 16.67 -6.03 -12.83
CA ILE A 112 15.49 -5.29 -12.33
C ILE A 112 15.96 -4.47 -11.12
N LYS A 113 16.10 -3.15 -11.29
CA LYS A 113 16.63 -2.25 -10.26
C LYS A 113 15.58 -1.23 -9.79
N CYS A 114 15.57 -0.88 -8.50
CA CYS A 114 14.84 0.28 -7.96
C CYS A 114 15.80 1.13 -7.12
N ILE A 115 15.74 2.46 -7.27
CA ILE A 115 16.71 3.39 -6.66
C ILE A 115 16.00 4.19 -5.57
N TYR A 116 16.42 4.05 -4.31
CA TYR A 116 15.76 4.71 -3.18
C TYR A 116 15.90 6.25 -3.26
N PRO A 117 14.86 7.05 -2.95
CA PRO A 117 13.51 6.67 -2.46
C PRO A 117 12.50 6.32 -3.57
N HIS A 118 12.91 6.40 -4.84
CA HIS A 118 12.06 6.22 -6.01
C HIS A 118 11.89 4.74 -6.36
N ILE A 119 11.15 4.00 -5.53
CA ILE A 119 11.00 2.54 -5.62
C ILE A 119 10.03 2.14 -6.75
N PHE A 120 10.50 2.25 -8.00
CA PHE A 120 9.85 1.74 -9.22
C PHE A 120 10.85 0.92 -10.05
N PRO A 121 10.40 -0.01 -10.91
CA PRO A 121 11.30 -0.90 -11.64
C PRO A 121 11.97 -0.18 -12.82
N ILE A 122 13.29 -0.23 -12.85
CA ILE A 122 14.17 0.08 -13.97
C ILE A 122 14.72 -1.25 -14.46
N VAL A 123 14.26 -1.72 -15.62
CA VAL A 123 14.60 -3.03 -16.18
C VAL A 123 15.56 -2.86 -17.34
N SER A 124 16.62 -3.66 -17.40
CA SER A 124 17.63 -3.56 -18.47
C SER A 124 18.38 -4.87 -18.73
N LEU A 125 18.92 -5.01 -19.95
CA LEU A 125 19.93 -6.01 -20.29
C LEU A 125 21.30 -5.34 -20.24
N VAL A 126 22.18 -5.84 -19.37
CA VAL A 126 23.57 -5.40 -19.25
C VAL A 126 24.48 -6.50 -19.81
N PRO A 127 25.27 -6.24 -20.87
CA PRO A 127 26.20 -7.24 -21.42
C PRO A 127 27.31 -7.56 -20.41
N ALA A 128 27.57 -8.85 -20.19
CA ALA A 128 28.51 -9.31 -19.17
C ALA A 128 29.94 -9.53 -19.71
N GLU A 129 30.12 -9.78 -21.01
CA GLU A 129 31.44 -10.02 -21.62
C GLU A 129 32.06 -8.72 -22.16
N PHE A 130 31.28 -7.88 -22.84
CA PHE A 130 31.77 -6.71 -23.56
C PHE A 130 31.30 -5.40 -22.92
N LYS A 131 32.14 -4.79 -22.06
CA LYS A 131 31.85 -3.51 -21.39
C LYS A 131 31.56 -2.32 -22.32
N ASN A 132 31.98 -2.42 -23.58
CA ASN A 132 31.77 -1.39 -24.61
C ASN A 132 30.45 -1.59 -25.40
N GLU A 133 29.73 -2.68 -25.14
CA GLU A 133 28.45 -3.00 -25.76
C GLU A 133 27.31 -2.31 -24.99
N LYS A 134 26.28 -1.84 -25.69
CA LYS A 134 25.31 -0.91 -25.09
C LYS A 134 24.31 -1.66 -24.18
N VAL A 135 24.14 -1.15 -22.96
CA VAL A 135 22.99 -1.51 -22.09
C VAL A 135 21.67 -1.17 -22.79
N ILE A 136 20.74 -2.11 -22.77
CA ILE A 136 19.40 -1.96 -23.37
C ILE A 136 18.38 -1.83 -22.23
N GLY A 137 17.72 -0.67 -22.12
CA GLY A 137 16.55 -0.55 -21.25
C GLY A 137 15.37 -1.36 -21.79
N ILE A 138 14.60 -1.99 -20.91
CA ILE A 138 13.36 -2.72 -21.22
C ILE A 138 12.19 -2.03 -20.51
N GLY A 139 11.07 -1.88 -21.22
CA GLY A 139 9.81 -1.36 -20.68
C GLY A 139 9.29 -0.12 -21.40
N ASN A 140 7.97 0.05 -21.40
CA ASN A 140 7.26 1.23 -21.94
C ASN A 140 6.70 2.15 -20.85
N HIS A 141 6.80 1.77 -19.57
CA HIS A 141 6.24 2.50 -18.45
C HIS A 141 6.98 3.79 -18.10
N TYR A 142 8.16 4.03 -18.68
CA TYR A 142 8.95 5.24 -18.43
C TYR A 142 8.31 6.50 -19.05
N ASP A 143 7.54 6.38 -20.13
CA ASP A 143 6.89 7.49 -20.84
C ASP A 143 6.08 8.41 -19.93
N LYS A 144 5.45 7.84 -18.89
CA LYS A 144 4.66 8.60 -17.89
C LYS A 144 5.48 9.67 -17.16
N PHE A 145 6.79 9.45 -17.01
CA PHE A 145 7.69 10.40 -16.37
C PHE A 145 8.11 11.53 -17.31
N PHE A 146 8.13 11.29 -18.63
CA PHE A 146 8.53 12.29 -19.63
C PHE A 146 7.36 13.17 -20.10
N LYS A 147 6.11 12.69 -19.96
CA LYS A 147 4.90 13.48 -20.20
C LYS A 147 4.79 14.68 -19.25
N SER A 148 3.98 15.66 -19.65
CA SER A 148 3.69 16.88 -18.90
C SER A 148 2.79 16.63 -17.69
N ASN A 149 2.76 17.61 -16.76
CA ASN A 149 2.10 17.52 -15.45
C ASN A 149 0.65 17.02 -15.52
N LEU A 150 0.41 15.75 -15.18
CA LEU A 150 -0.92 15.17 -15.00
C LEU A 150 -1.67 15.90 -13.87
N ASN A 151 -2.94 16.25 -14.10
CA ASN A 151 -3.75 16.88 -13.06
C ASN A 151 -4.25 15.82 -12.03
N LYS A 152 -4.78 16.25 -10.88
CA LYS A 152 -5.19 15.32 -9.80
C LYS A 152 -6.27 14.33 -10.26
N ARG A 153 -7.20 14.76 -11.13
CA ARG A 153 -8.25 13.91 -11.71
C ARG A 153 -7.66 12.85 -12.65
N ASP A 154 -6.77 13.23 -13.55
CA ASP A 154 -6.15 12.30 -14.51
C ASP A 154 -5.44 11.14 -13.80
N ILE A 155 -4.72 11.44 -12.73
CA ILE A 155 -4.03 10.48 -11.86
C ILE A 155 -5.03 9.52 -11.22
N LEU A 156 -6.07 10.05 -10.56
CA LEU A 156 -7.08 9.24 -9.86
C LEU A 156 -7.88 8.35 -10.81
N THR A 157 -8.18 8.85 -12.03
CA THR A 157 -8.86 8.08 -13.08
C THR A 157 -7.95 6.99 -13.66
N THR A 158 -6.68 7.30 -13.97
CA THR A 158 -5.71 6.32 -14.48
C THR A 158 -5.47 5.21 -13.46
N MET A 159 -5.36 5.56 -12.18
CA MET A 159 -5.24 4.57 -11.11
C MET A 159 -6.51 3.76 -10.89
N GLY A 160 -7.69 4.32 -11.16
CA GLY A 160 -8.95 3.59 -11.08
C GLY A 160 -9.01 2.46 -12.11
N ILE A 161 -8.61 2.73 -13.36
CA ILE A 161 -8.52 1.74 -14.44
C ILE A 161 -7.55 0.61 -14.06
N ASN A 162 -6.37 0.95 -13.52
CA ASN A 162 -5.37 -0.03 -13.08
C ASN A 162 -5.89 -0.91 -11.93
N ALA A 163 -6.54 -0.30 -10.93
CA ALA A 163 -7.10 -1.03 -9.79
C ALA A 163 -8.27 -1.94 -10.21
N VAL A 164 -9.14 -1.50 -11.12
CA VAL A 164 -10.20 -2.34 -11.71
C VAL A 164 -9.63 -3.60 -12.40
N GLY A 165 -8.49 -3.47 -13.08
CA GLY A 165 -7.74 -4.62 -13.62
C GLY A 165 -7.32 -5.61 -12.52
N LYS A 166 -6.65 -5.12 -11.48
CA LYS A 166 -6.20 -5.93 -10.32
C LYS A 166 -7.36 -6.56 -9.55
N LEU A 167 -8.49 -5.86 -9.39
CA LEU A 167 -9.73 -6.40 -8.77
C LEU A 167 -10.33 -7.55 -9.59
N ARG A 168 -10.34 -7.43 -10.92
CA ARG A 168 -10.80 -8.49 -11.82
C ARG A 168 -9.92 -9.74 -11.72
N GLU A 169 -8.60 -9.58 -11.62
CA GLU A 169 -7.67 -10.69 -11.39
C GLU A 169 -7.93 -11.37 -10.04
N LYS A 170 -8.09 -10.58 -8.98
CA LYS A 170 -8.41 -11.08 -7.63
C LYS A 170 -9.75 -11.80 -7.55
N PHE A 171 -10.78 -11.38 -8.28
CA PHE A 171 -12.02 -12.15 -8.42
C PHE A 171 -11.79 -13.56 -8.98
N PHE A 172 -10.94 -13.72 -10.01
CA PHE A 172 -10.63 -15.05 -10.60
C PHE A 172 -9.63 -15.87 -9.77
N GLU A 173 -8.94 -15.25 -8.82
CA GLU A 173 -8.18 -15.92 -7.77
C GLU A 173 -9.13 -16.48 -6.70
N TYR A 174 -9.91 -15.58 -6.07
CA TYR A 174 -10.84 -15.90 -4.97
C TYR A 174 -11.94 -16.89 -5.37
N LYS A 175 -12.45 -16.84 -6.61
CA LYS A 175 -13.43 -17.81 -7.12
C LYS A 175 -12.96 -19.28 -7.08
N LYS A 176 -11.66 -19.54 -6.87
CA LYS A 176 -11.08 -20.90 -6.78
C LYS A 176 -10.98 -21.44 -5.34
N PHE A 177 -11.32 -20.64 -4.33
CA PHE A 177 -11.16 -21.06 -2.93
C PHE A 177 -12.28 -22.00 -2.47
N GLU A 178 -11.91 -23.05 -1.74
CA GLU A 178 -12.85 -23.97 -1.06
C GLU A 178 -13.31 -23.31 0.26
N VAL A 179 -14.61 -23.02 0.37
CA VAL A 179 -15.24 -22.30 1.52
C VAL A 179 -16.32 -23.18 2.16
N LYS A 180 -16.49 -23.11 3.49
CA LYS A 180 -17.48 -23.92 4.24
C LYS A 180 -18.90 -23.62 3.77
N GLU A 181 -19.80 -24.60 3.80
CA GLU A 181 -21.20 -24.43 3.39
C GLU A 181 -21.89 -23.24 4.08
N GLU A 182 -21.67 -23.10 5.39
CA GLU A 182 -22.18 -22.02 6.24
C GLU A 182 -21.73 -20.61 5.79
N GLU A 183 -20.57 -20.51 5.14
CA GLU A 183 -19.94 -19.23 4.73
C GLU A 183 -20.17 -18.92 3.24
N LYS A 184 -20.64 -19.90 2.45
CA LYS A 184 -20.77 -19.77 0.98
C LYS A 184 -21.71 -18.67 0.52
N GLU A 185 -22.84 -18.45 1.19
CA GLU A 185 -23.79 -17.41 0.76
C GLU A 185 -23.15 -16.02 0.84
N ILE A 186 -22.57 -15.71 2.01
CA ILE A 186 -21.85 -14.47 2.30
C ILE A 186 -20.65 -14.31 1.34
N TYR A 187 -19.89 -15.39 1.12
CA TYR A 187 -18.76 -15.38 0.18
C TYR A 187 -19.17 -15.11 -1.28
N ASN A 188 -20.29 -15.68 -1.73
CA ASN A 188 -20.83 -15.40 -3.06
C ASN A 188 -21.31 -13.95 -3.18
N ARG A 189 -21.97 -13.39 -2.15
CA ARG A 189 -22.32 -11.96 -2.09
C ARG A 189 -21.08 -11.08 -2.19
N TYR A 190 -19.97 -11.44 -1.54
CA TYR A 190 -18.70 -10.71 -1.64
C TYR A 190 -18.08 -10.80 -3.04
N LEU A 191 -18.00 -11.99 -3.63
CA LEU A 191 -17.55 -12.16 -5.01
C LEU A 191 -18.37 -11.34 -6.00
N ASP A 192 -19.68 -11.19 -5.79
CA ASP A 192 -20.54 -10.34 -6.61
C ASP A 192 -20.30 -8.83 -6.40
N VAL A 193 -19.83 -8.38 -5.24
CA VAL A 193 -19.34 -7.00 -5.06
C VAL A 193 -18.08 -6.76 -5.89
N ILE A 194 -17.06 -7.62 -5.80
CA ILE A 194 -15.81 -7.47 -6.60
C ILE A 194 -16.15 -7.52 -8.10
N LYS A 195 -17.01 -8.45 -8.52
CA LYS A 195 -17.52 -8.58 -9.90
C LYS A 195 -18.29 -7.36 -10.38
N SER A 196 -18.94 -6.62 -9.48
CA SER A 196 -19.62 -5.37 -9.83
C SER A 196 -18.64 -4.23 -10.09
N THR A 197 -17.51 -4.15 -9.37
CA THR A 197 -16.51 -3.08 -9.56
C THR A 197 -15.92 -3.02 -10.97
N TYR A 198 -15.71 -4.17 -11.63
CA TYR A 198 -15.20 -4.24 -13.01
C TYR A 198 -16.29 -4.43 -14.07
N ARG A 199 -17.56 -4.59 -13.66
CA ARG A 199 -18.72 -4.56 -14.58
C ARG A 199 -19.30 -3.16 -14.76
N TYR A 200 -19.15 -2.31 -13.74
CA TYR A 200 -19.59 -0.91 -13.71
C TYR A 200 -18.39 -0.01 -13.40
N ASP A 201 -17.29 -0.24 -14.12
CA ASP A 201 -15.98 0.34 -13.89
C ASP A 201 -15.98 1.87 -13.98
N GLU A 202 -16.61 2.48 -14.99
CA GLU A 202 -16.72 3.95 -15.08
C GLU A 202 -17.36 4.57 -13.83
N GLU A 203 -18.45 3.98 -13.29
CA GLU A 203 -19.13 4.49 -12.11
C GLU A 203 -18.31 4.25 -10.83
N PHE A 204 -17.71 3.07 -10.71
CA PHE A 204 -16.83 2.71 -9.60
C PHE A 204 -15.60 3.63 -9.54
N ILE A 205 -14.89 3.81 -10.65
CA ILE A 205 -13.72 4.69 -10.80
C ILE A 205 -14.11 6.14 -10.48
N LYS A 206 -15.27 6.61 -10.94
CA LYS A 206 -15.78 7.95 -10.64
C LYS A 206 -16.07 8.15 -9.15
N LYS A 207 -16.74 7.19 -8.49
CA LYS A 207 -17.05 7.27 -7.05
C LYS A 207 -15.80 7.18 -6.18
N LEU A 208 -14.93 6.21 -6.43
CA LEU A 208 -13.65 6.06 -5.73
C LEU A 208 -12.77 7.29 -5.94
N GLY A 209 -12.60 7.72 -7.20
CA GLY A 209 -11.84 8.92 -7.54
C GLY A 209 -12.39 10.19 -6.87
N GLN A 210 -13.72 10.34 -6.74
CA GLN A 210 -14.33 11.47 -6.04
C GLN A 210 -14.10 11.42 -4.52
N ALA A 211 -14.17 10.24 -3.89
CA ALA A 211 -13.87 10.09 -2.47
C ALA A 211 -12.41 10.47 -2.15
N ILE A 212 -11.47 9.99 -2.97
CA ILE A 212 -10.04 10.22 -2.77
C ILE A 212 -9.58 11.61 -3.23
N TYR A 213 -10.28 12.26 -4.18
CA TYR A 213 -9.99 13.64 -4.59
C TYR A 213 -10.08 14.64 -3.42
N ASN A 214 -11.00 14.37 -2.47
CA ASN A 214 -11.26 15.20 -1.31
C ASN A 214 -10.25 15.00 -0.16
N ILE A 215 -9.40 13.95 -0.22
CA ILE A 215 -8.29 13.74 0.73
C ILE A 215 -7.10 14.60 0.27
N ASP A 216 -6.37 15.21 1.20
CA ASP A 216 -5.17 16.00 0.88
C ASP A 216 -4.07 15.11 0.23
N ASP A 217 -3.29 15.68 -0.69
CA ASP A 217 -2.21 14.96 -1.37
C ASP A 217 -1.12 14.53 -0.35
N GLY A 218 -0.89 15.31 0.72
CA GLY A 218 0.00 14.95 1.82
C GLY A 218 -0.54 13.83 2.72
N ASP A 219 -1.86 13.82 2.96
CA ASP A 219 -2.52 12.74 3.71
C ASP A 219 -2.45 11.41 2.93
N ILE A 220 -2.66 11.43 1.61
CA ILE A 220 -2.52 10.23 0.77
C ILE A 220 -1.08 9.67 0.81
N ILE A 221 -0.06 10.53 0.92
CA ILE A 221 1.33 10.10 1.09
C ILE A 221 1.55 9.42 2.45
N ASN A 222 0.98 9.96 3.53
CA ASN A 222 1.15 9.43 4.89
C ASN A 222 0.34 8.14 5.13
N TYR A 223 -0.94 8.12 4.77
CA TYR A 223 -1.86 7.01 5.08
C TYR A 223 -1.44 5.66 4.48
N ALA A 224 -0.65 5.68 3.39
CA ALA A 224 -0.18 4.47 2.74
C ALA A 224 1.02 3.79 3.42
N ASP A 225 1.56 4.34 4.51
CA ASP A 225 2.42 3.61 5.44
C ASP A 225 1.66 3.04 6.66
N GLU A 226 0.45 3.55 6.93
CA GLU A 226 -0.38 3.21 8.10
C GLU A 226 -1.86 2.97 7.71
N VAL A 227 -2.17 1.77 7.23
CA VAL A 227 -3.48 1.32 6.70
C VAL A 227 -4.68 1.83 7.52
N GLU A 228 -4.59 1.79 8.85
CA GLU A 228 -5.66 2.21 9.75
C GLU A 228 -6.11 3.66 9.54
N PHE A 229 -5.23 4.59 9.17
CA PHE A 229 -5.63 5.99 8.93
C PHE A 229 -6.44 6.13 7.64
N PHE A 230 -6.12 5.35 6.60
CA PHE A 230 -6.95 5.28 5.40
C PHE A 230 -8.34 4.72 5.70
N LEU A 231 -8.43 3.61 6.44
CA LEU A 231 -9.70 3.00 6.86
C LEU A 231 -10.53 3.93 7.77
N ARG A 232 -9.85 4.79 8.53
CA ARG A 232 -10.48 5.80 9.41
C ARG A 232 -10.90 7.08 8.67
N ASN A 233 -10.51 7.30 7.41
CA ASN A 233 -10.85 8.53 6.69
C ASN A 233 -12.35 8.58 6.32
N ASP A 234 -13.02 9.67 6.67
CA ASP A 234 -14.48 9.74 6.51
C ASP A 234 -14.95 9.82 5.05
N HIS A 235 -14.17 10.39 4.12
CA HIS A 235 -14.55 10.35 2.70
C HIS A 235 -14.50 8.94 2.14
N PHE A 236 -13.53 8.12 2.58
CA PHE A 236 -13.43 6.72 2.18
C PHE A 236 -14.49 5.83 2.85
N LYS A 237 -14.78 6.02 4.16
CA LYS A 237 -15.92 5.35 4.82
C LYS A 237 -17.24 5.62 4.10
N ASN A 238 -17.57 6.89 3.86
CA ASN A 238 -18.80 7.28 3.16
C ASN A 238 -18.92 6.64 1.77
N PHE A 239 -17.79 6.37 1.09
CA PHE A 239 -17.77 5.61 -0.16
C PHE A 239 -18.11 4.13 0.05
N LEU A 240 -17.49 3.45 1.03
CA LEU A 240 -17.82 2.06 1.39
C LEU A 240 -19.29 1.91 1.80
N ASP A 241 -19.84 2.88 2.53
CA ASP A 241 -21.24 2.92 2.98
C ASP A 241 -22.26 3.04 1.83
N THR A 242 -21.82 3.34 0.60
CA THR A 242 -22.67 3.27 -0.61
C THR A 242 -22.90 1.86 -1.12
N ILE A 243 -22.11 0.87 -0.67
CA ILE A 243 -22.20 -0.53 -1.07
C ILE A 243 -22.90 -1.31 0.06
N PRO A 244 -24.16 -1.79 -0.09
CA PRO A 244 -24.96 -2.30 1.02
C PRO A 244 -24.28 -3.39 1.85
N LEU A 245 -23.64 -4.37 1.20
CA LEU A 245 -22.94 -5.47 1.87
C LEU A 245 -21.85 -4.97 2.83
N LEU A 246 -21.10 -3.92 2.46
CA LEU A 246 -19.98 -3.40 3.26
C LEU A 246 -20.45 -2.54 4.45
N ARG A 247 -21.75 -2.28 4.54
CA ARG A 247 -22.42 -1.63 5.68
C ARG A 247 -23.16 -2.65 6.56
N GLU A 248 -23.46 -3.82 6.01
CA GLU A 248 -24.11 -4.94 6.70
C GLU A 248 -23.09 -5.86 7.38
N ASP A 249 -21.90 -6.05 6.77
CA ASP A 249 -20.86 -6.96 7.25
C ASP A 249 -19.51 -6.23 7.40
N GLU A 250 -19.01 -6.16 8.63
CA GLU A 250 -17.76 -5.48 9.00
C GLU A 250 -16.50 -6.24 8.54
N MET A 251 -16.54 -7.58 8.50
CA MET A 251 -15.41 -8.41 8.06
C MET A 251 -15.19 -8.28 6.55
N ILE A 252 -16.28 -8.29 5.76
CA ILE A 252 -16.21 -8.07 4.31
C ILE A 252 -15.81 -6.61 4.01
N ARG A 253 -16.27 -5.65 4.83
CA ARG A 253 -15.84 -4.24 4.75
C ARG A 253 -14.33 -4.11 4.91
N GLU A 254 -13.74 -4.74 5.94
CA GLU A 254 -12.31 -4.70 6.18
C GLU A 254 -11.49 -5.35 5.05
N ASP A 255 -11.86 -6.56 4.60
CA ASP A 255 -11.14 -7.25 3.51
C ASP A 255 -11.22 -6.46 2.19
N PHE A 256 -12.39 -5.96 1.81
CA PHE A 256 -12.55 -5.16 0.59
C PHE A 256 -11.81 -3.82 0.69
N ALA A 257 -11.84 -3.15 1.85
CA ALA A 257 -11.15 -1.89 2.05
C ALA A 257 -9.63 -2.05 2.05
N LYS A 258 -9.11 -3.15 2.61
CA LYS A 258 -7.69 -3.55 2.51
C LYS A 258 -7.29 -3.91 1.08
N LEU A 259 -8.14 -4.66 0.36
CA LEU A 259 -7.93 -4.96 -1.06
C LEU A 259 -7.81 -3.67 -1.88
N LEU A 260 -8.67 -2.66 -1.64
CA LEU A 260 -8.55 -1.34 -2.29
C LEU A 260 -7.30 -0.56 -1.87
N PHE A 261 -6.87 -0.65 -0.61
CA PHE A 261 -5.59 -0.08 -0.18
C PHE A 261 -4.43 -0.68 -1.02
N ASP A 262 -4.37 -2.01 -1.11
CA ASP A 262 -3.29 -2.73 -1.81
C ASP A 262 -3.30 -2.50 -3.33
N VAL A 263 -4.48 -2.41 -3.98
CA VAL A 263 -4.55 -2.26 -5.45
C VAL A 263 -4.61 -0.82 -5.97
N TYR A 264 -4.96 0.15 -5.12
CA TYR A 264 -5.17 1.55 -5.53
C TYR A 264 -4.31 2.54 -4.73
N LEU A 265 -4.35 2.49 -3.40
CA LEU A 265 -3.72 3.54 -2.58
C LEU A 265 -2.19 3.49 -2.60
N VAL A 266 -1.58 2.31 -2.56
CA VAL A 266 -0.11 2.14 -2.58
C VAL A 266 0.50 2.72 -3.86
N ASP A 267 -0.04 2.38 -5.03
CA ASP A 267 0.41 2.95 -6.31
C ASP A 267 0.14 4.47 -6.39
N LEU A 268 -0.95 4.94 -5.77
CA LEU A 268 -1.34 6.35 -5.78
C LEU A 268 -0.45 7.22 -4.88
N LYS A 269 -0.09 6.75 -3.67
CA LYS A 269 0.93 7.34 -2.77
C LYS A 269 2.20 7.64 -3.55
N TRP A 270 2.69 6.63 -4.26
CA TRP A 270 3.89 6.73 -5.07
C TRP A 270 3.74 7.78 -6.20
N ILE A 271 2.59 7.90 -6.86
CA ILE A 271 2.40 8.98 -7.86
C ILE A 271 2.46 10.37 -7.20
N TYR A 272 1.81 10.59 -6.05
CA TYR A 272 1.86 11.89 -5.38
C TYR A 272 3.26 12.24 -4.85
N SER A 273 4.00 11.29 -4.27
CA SER A 273 5.37 11.55 -3.81
C SER A 273 6.30 11.87 -5.00
N VAL A 274 6.15 11.18 -6.13
CA VAL A 274 6.91 11.44 -7.38
C VAL A 274 6.55 12.78 -8.03
N LYS A 275 5.33 13.28 -7.82
CA LYS A 275 4.82 14.51 -8.48
C LYS A 275 5.51 15.80 -8.04
N THR A 276 6.25 15.80 -6.93
CA THR A 276 7.02 16.99 -6.54
C THR A 276 8.09 17.32 -7.60
N GLY A 277 8.27 18.60 -7.90
CA GLY A 277 9.07 19.05 -9.05
C GLY A 277 10.54 18.60 -9.04
N ASN A 278 11.08 18.28 -7.87
CA ASN A 278 12.44 17.76 -7.72
C ASN A 278 12.49 16.25 -8.01
N ASN A 279 11.55 15.48 -7.47
CA ASN A 279 11.53 14.02 -7.58
C ASN A 279 11.39 13.56 -9.04
N ILE A 280 10.56 14.23 -9.84
CA ILE A 280 10.43 13.91 -11.27
C ILE A 280 11.72 14.14 -12.08
N VAL A 281 12.56 15.12 -11.67
CA VAL A 281 13.88 15.37 -12.30
C VAL A 281 14.88 14.30 -11.89
N GLU A 282 14.92 13.92 -10.61
CA GLU A 282 15.74 12.80 -10.13
C GLU A 282 15.38 11.48 -10.82
N ILE A 283 14.09 11.21 -11.01
CA ILE A 283 13.62 10.00 -11.69
C ILE A 283 14.02 9.98 -13.17
N ARG A 284 13.86 11.10 -13.89
CA ARG A 284 14.35 11.21 -15.27
C ARG A 284 15.86 10.99 -15.36
N ASN A 285 16.64 11.52 -14.41
CA ASN A 285 18.08 11.31 -14.30
C ASN A 285 18.42 9.83 -14.03
N ASN A 286 17.67 9.16 -13.15
CA ASN A 286 17.83 7.73 -12.86
C ASN A 286 17.51 6.85 -14.08
N ILE A 287 16.44 7.15 -14.82
CA ILE A 287 16.07 6.46 -16.07
C ILE A 287 17.17 6.65 -17.12
N TYR A 288 17.68 7.86 -17.28
CA TYR A 288 18.77 8.19 -18.21
C TYR A 288 20.07 7.42 -17.88
N LYS A 289 20.52 7.48 -16.62
CA LYS A 289 21.74 6.78 -16.13
C LYS A 289 21.71 5.27 -16.35
N ASN A 290 20.51 4.65 -16.38
CA ASN A 290 20.33 3.22 -16.62
C ASN A 290 19.93 2.90 -18.07
N ASN A 291 20.15 3.81 -19.03
CA ASN A 291 19.88 3.65 -20.47
C ASN A 291 18.39 3.40 -20.83
N CYS A 292 17.46 3.73 -19.94
CA CYS A 292 16.02 3.50 -20.13
C CYS A 292 15.28 4.70 -20.76
N GLU A 293 15.98 5.77 -21.18
CA GLU A 293 15.39 6.90 -21.92
C GLU A 293 14.71 6.51 -23.24
N LYS A 294 15.17 5.41 -23.84
CA LYS A 294 14.69 4.82 -25.11
C LYS A 294 14.62 3.31 -24.94
N ALA A 295 13.96 2.90 -23.87
CA ALA A 295 13.76 1.48 -23.55
C ALA A 295 12.91 0.79 -24.63
N LEU A 296 13.20 -0.48 -24.87
CA LEU A 296 12.53 -1.29 -25.87
C LEU A 296 11.45 -2.16 -25.21
N TYR A 297 10.35 -2.38 -25.93
CA TYR A 297 9.23 -3.17 -25.42
C TYR A 297 8.50 -3.90 -26.54
N SER A 298 8.42 -5.22 -26.44
CA SER A 298 7.48 -6.05 -27.18
C SER A 298 7.14 -7.30 -26.37
N LYS A 299 6.06 -7.98 -26.73
CA LYS A 299 5.75 -9.29 -26.12
C LYS A 299 6.85 -10.30 -26.45
N GLU A 300 7.24 -10.40 -27.72
CA GLU A 300 8.31 -11.30 -28.19
C GLU A 300 9.63 -11.14 -27.39
N LEU A 301 10.04 -9.90 -27.08
CA LEU A 301 11.23 -9.62 -26.27
C LEU A 301 11.10 -10.11 -24.82
N LEU A 302 9.92 -9.96 -24.21
CA LEU A 302 9.67 -10.47 -22.86
C LEU A 302 9.54 -12.00 -22.84
N GLU A 303 8.95 -12.58 -23.88
CA GLU A 303 8.77 -14.02 -24.00
C GLU A 303 10.08 -14.76 -24.29
N PHE A 304 11.01 -14.13 -25.00
CA PHE A 304 12.38 -14.64 -25.17
C PHE A 304 13.11 -14.88 -23.84
N PHE A 305 12.92 -14.01 -22.84
CA PHE A 305 13.54 -14.14 -21.51
C PHE A 305 12.73 -14.99 -20.52
N LYS A 306 11.60 -15.59 -20.92
CA LYS A 306 10.82 -16.46 -20.03
C LYS A 306 11.63 -17.68 -19.61
N THR A 307 11.46 -18.06 -18.35
CA THR A 307 12.20 -19.14 -17.70
C THR A 307 11.33 -19.89 -16.68
N LYS A 308 11.76 -21.08 -16.27
CA LYS A 308 11.12 -21.88 -15.22
C LYS A 308 12.18 -22.31 -14.19
N LEU A 309 12.54 -21.39 -13.30
CA LEU A 309 13.36 -21.73 -12.14
C LEU A 309 12.60 -22.70 -11.23
N THR A 310 13.28 -23.73 -10.73
CA THR A 310 12.70 -24.77 -9.88
C THR A 310 13.45 -24.90 -8.54
N LEU A 311 12.70 -25.33 -7.51
CA LEU A 311 13.23 -25.70 -6.21
C LEU A 311 12.89 -27.17 -6.00
N ASP A 312 13.89 -28.03 -6.05
CA ASP A 312 13.77 -29.45 -5.75
C ASP A 312 14.18 -29.69 -4.29
N LYS A 313 13.31 -30.36 -3.51
CA LYS A 313 13.51 -30.53 -2.07
C LYS A 313 14.46 -31.69 -1.72
N ASP A 314 14.67 -32.61 -2.66
CA ASP A 314 15.47 -33.81 -2.48
C ASP A 314 16.92 -33.57 -2.94
N ILE A 315 17.13 -32.61 -3.84
CA ILE A 315 18.45 -32.15 -4.33
C ILE A 315 19.02 -31.00 -3.48
N PHE A 316 18.17 -30.17 -2.85
CA PHE A 316 18.61 -28.93 -2.20
C PHE A 316 18.93 -29.09 -0.70
N ASP A 317 20.17 -28.78 -0.31
CA ASP A 317 20.59 -28.77 1.11
C ASP A 317 20.13 -27.49 1.85
N TYR A 318 19.03 -27.64 2.58
CA TYR A 318 18.47 -26.60 3.44
C TYR A 318 19.34 -26.23 4.65
N SER A 319 20.30 -27.08 5.07
CA SER A 319 21.05 -26.91 6.32
C SER A 319 22.17 -25.87 6.23
N VAL A 320 22.79 -25.72 5.05
CA VAL A 320 23.95 -24.84 4.83
C VAL A 320 23.53 -23.39 4.55
N SER A 321 22.41 -23.18 3.85
CA SER A 321 22.11 -21.90 3.19
C SER A 321 21.65 -20.77 4.13
N ILE A 322 20.98 -21.10 5.24
CA ILE A 322 20.31 -20.11 6.11
C ILE A 322 21.27 -19.47 7.12
N ASN A 323 22.18 -20.24 7.71
CA ASN A 323 23.09 -19.75 8.75
C ASN A 323 23.99 -18.63 8.22
N HIS A 324 24.64 -18.85 7.07
CA HIS A 324 25.53 -17.87 6.44
C HIS A 324 24.85 -16.57 6.00
N PHE A 325 23.52 -16.51 5.85
CA PHE A 325 22.83 -15.25 5.61
C PHE A 325 22.68 -14.43 6.90
N GLN A 326 22.50 -15.08 8.05
CA GLN A 326 22.45 -14.40 9.35
C GLN A 326 23.84 -13.92 9.79
N ASP A 327 24.88 -14.71 9.56
CA ASP A 327 26.27 -14.36 9.92
C ASP A 327 26.86 -13.17 9.14
N ASN A 328 26.22 -12.74 8.04
CA ASN A 328 26.70 -11.66 7.16
C ASN A 328 25.72 -10.48 7.05
N LEU A 329 24.70 -10.42 7.91
CA LEU A 329 23.85 -9.23 8.05
C LEU A 329 24.60 -8.14 8.83
N ASP A 330 24.57 -6.91 8.32
CA ASP A 330 25.07 -5.73 9.03
C ASP A 330 24.22 -5.49 10.29
N ASP A 331 24.84 -5.44 11.48
CA ASP A 331 24.17 -5.23 12.78
C ASP A 331 23.32 -3.94 12.83
N SER A 332 23.59 -2.96 11.95
CA SER A 332 22.78 -1.74 11.83
C SER A 332 21.46 -1.93 11.06
N LEU A 333 21.31 -3.05 10.34
CA LEU A 333 20.17 -3.44 9.51
C LEU A 333 19.16 -4.35 10.23
N ILE A 334 18.83 -4.00 11.48
CA ILE A 334 17.84 -4.73 12.27
C ILE A 334 16.48 -4.76 11.54
N TYR A 335 16.09 -5.96 11.11
CA TYR A 335 14.82 -6.23 10.44
C TYR A 335 13.68 -6.26 11.46
N ASN A 336 12.89 -5.18 11.49
CA ASN A 336 11.65 -5.08 12.27
C ASN A 336 10.45 -5.43 11.38
N GLY A 337 10.29 -6.72 11.05
CA GLY A 337 9.15 -7.24 10.31
C GLY A 337 8.74 -8.62 10.82
N GLU A 338 7.44 -8.88 10.90
CA GLU A 338 6.95 -10.23 11.18
C GLU A 338 7.11 -11.09 9.92
N SER A 339 7.71 -12.27 10.05
CA SER A 339 7.82 -13.22 8.95
C SER A 339 6.42 -13.70 8.53
N HIS A 340 5.88 -13.14 7.44
CA HIS A 340 4.64 -13.61 6.81
C HIS A 340 4.84 -15.01 6.20
N PHE A 341 4.78 -16.03 7.06
CA PHE A 341 4.79 -17.44 6.71
C PHE A 341 3.45 -17.86 6.09
N GLU A 342 3.23 -17.54 4.82
CA GLU A 342 2.26 -18.27 4.01
C GLU A 342 2.71 -19.73 3.88
N LYS A 343 2.21 -20.58 4.78
CA LYS A 343 2.37 -22.04 4.69
C LYS A 343 1.55 -22.56 3.52
N ILE A 344 2.14 -22.58 2.33
CA ILE A 344 1.61 -23.31 1.18
C ILE A 344 1.66 -24.81 1.52
N LEU A 345 0.54 -25.33 2.03
CA LEU A 345 0.31 -26.75 2.22
C LEU A 345 -0.03 -27.37 0.86
N GLU A 346 0.98 -27.93 0.19
CA GLU A 346 0.77 -28.76 -0.99
C GLU A 346 -0.05 -30.02 -0.57
N LYS A 347 -1.24 -30.21 -1.16
CA LYS A 347 -2.10 -31.38 -0.92
C LYS A 347 -1.35 -32.67 -1.31
N GLY A 348 -0.67 -33.30 -0.35
CA GLY A 348 0.04 -34.57 -0.52
C GLY A 348 1.34 -34.75 0.27
N SER A 349 1.98 -33.68 0.78
CA SER A 349 3.25 -33.82 1.52
C SER A 349 3.05 -34.43 2.91
N GLU A 350 3.74 -35.52 3.24
CA GLU A 350 3.75 -36.08 4.59
C GLU A 350 4.29 -35.09 5.64
N LYS A 351 3.83 -35.23 6.88
CA LYS A 351 4.22 -34.35 8.00
C LYS A 351 5.65 -34.63 8.44
N THR A 352 6.63 -33.94 7.86
CA THR A 352 8.00 -33.86 8.38
C THR A 352 7.97 -33.41 9.83
N LYS A 353 8.37 -34.30 10.74
CA LYS A 353 8.46 -34.00 12.18
C LYS A 353 9.65 -33.08 12.41
N PHE A 354 9.38 -31.80 12.65
CA PHE A 354 10.41 -30.85 13.08
C PHE A 354 11.07 -31.35 14.38
N VAL A 355 12.38 -31.56 14.33
CA VAL A 355 13.20 -31.79 15.52
C VAL A 355 13.47 -30.43 16.16
N GLU A 356 12.78 -30.12 17.27
CA GLU A 356 13.08 -28.92 18.07
C GLU A 356 14.51 -29.02 18.64
N ILE A 357 15.46 -28.26 18.09
CA ILE A 357 16.77 -28.05 18.72
C ILE A 357 16.57 -27.14 19.94
N LYS A 358 16.47 -27.74 21.12
CA LYS A 358 16.23 -27.04 22.40
C LYS A 358 17.50 -26.32 22.89
N LYS A 359 17.70 -25.07 22.50
CA LYS A 359 18.56 -24.14 23.26
C LYS A 359 17.92 -23.91 24.64
N ALA A 360 18.61 -24.30 25.71
CA ALA A 360 17.96 -24.57 27.00
C ALA A 360 17.66 -23.34 27.89
N ASN A 361 18.36 -22.22 27.70
CA ASN A 361 18.40 -21.14 28.71
C ASN A 361 17.48 -19.94 28.44
N GLU A 362 17.27 -19.54 27.17
CA GLU A 362 16.51 -18.32 26.81
C GLU A 362 15.03 -18.39 27.22
N LYS A 363 14.42 -19.59 27.20
CA LYS A 363 13.00 -19.78 27.48
C LYS A 363 12.61 -19.38 28.92
N LYS A 364 13.54 -19.40 29.89
CA LYS A 364 13.28 -18.97 31.28
C LYS A 364 13.22 -17.45 31.42
N GLU A 365 14.14 -16.71 30.80
CA GLU A 365 14.13 -15.24 30.81
C GLU A 365 12.87 -14.67 30.16
N ILE A 366 12.51 -15.17 28.98
CA ILE A 366 11.37 -14.66 28.21
C ILE A 366 10.05 -14.88 28.99
N ILE A 367 9.87 -16.05 29.60
CA ILE A 367 8.69 -16.34 30.42
C ILE A 367 8.64 -15.45 31.67
N ALA A 368 9.78 -15.15 32.30
CA ALA A 368 9.85 -14.23 33.44
C ALA A 368 9.49 -12.78 33.04
N LYS A 369 10.06 -12.28 31.94
CA LYS A 369 9.78 -10.94 31.38
C LYS A 369 8.29 -10.81 31.00
N VAL A 370 7.72 -11.81 30.32
CA VAL A 370 6.29 -11.85 29.94
C VAL A 370 5.35 -11.94 31.15
N LYS A 371 5.70 -12.67 32.21
CA LYS A 371 4.90 -12.65 33.46
C LYS A 371 4.85 -11.25 34.07
N LYS A 372 6.00 -10.61 34.24
CA LYS A 372 6.10 -9.28 34.87
C LYS A 372 5.30 -8.23 34.11
N ILE A 373 5.38 -8.23 32.77
CA ILE A 373 4.57 -7.35 31.90
C ILE A 373 3.05 -7.58 32.10
N LYS A 374 2.60 -8.83 32.22
CA LYS A 374 1.18 -9.16 32.47
C LYS A 374 0.69 -8.78 33.87
N GLU A 375 1.59 -8.75 34.85
CA GLU A 375 1.28 -8.30 36.21
C GLU A 375 1.21 -6.76 36.28
N ASP A 376 2.16 -6.05 35.66
CA ASP A 376 2.14 -4.58 35.52
C ASP A 376 0.91 -4.08 34.74
N GLN A 377 0.51 -4.80 33.68
CA GLN A 377 -0.71 -4.48 32.93
C GLN A 377 -1.97 -4.63 33.80
N LYS A 378 -2.10 -5.73 34.56
CA LYS A 378 -3.23 -5.94 35.48
C LYS A 378 -3.27 -4.89 36.60
N ALA A 379 -2.13 -4.45 37.11
CA ALA A 379 -2.05 -3.37 38.09
C ALA A 379 -2.60 -2.05 37.51
N LYS A 380 -2.11 -1.63 36.33
CA LYS A 380 -2.56 -0.41 35.64
C LYS A 380 -4.02 -0.45 35.22
N GLU A 381 -4.54 -1.62 34.83
CA GLU A 381 -5.95 -1.79 34.49
C GLU A 381 -6.87 -1.66 35.72
N LYS A 382 -6.45 -2.22 36.86
CA LYS A 382 -7.16 -2.08 38.14
C LYS A 382 -7.16 -0.62 38.61
N GLU A 383 -6.02 0.05 38.53
CA GLU A 383 -5.85 1.46 38.89
C GLU A 383 -6.72 2.38 38.01
N ARG A 384 -6.77 2.15 36.69
CA ARG A 384 -7.72 2.83 35.78
C ARG A 384 -9.18 2.61 36.19
N LYS A 385 -9.57 1.37 36.50
CA LYS A 385 -10.95 1.03 36.92
C LYS A 385 -11.34 1.68 38.25
N ASP A 386 -10.42 1.81 39.19
CA ASP A 386 -10.70 2.45 40.49
C ASP A 386 -10.66 3.99 40.42
N ASN A 387 -9.83 4.59 39.55
CA ASN A 387 -9.91 6.02 39.25
C ASN A 387 -11.23 6.39 38.53
N PHE A 388 -11.66 5.61 37.52
CA PHE A 388 -12.96 5.83 36.86
C PHE A 388 -14.14 5.74 37.85
N LYS A 389 -14.11 4.81 38.82
CA LYS A 389 -15.12 4.76 39.90
C LYS A 389 -15.10 5.99 40.81
N ARG A 390 -13.93 6.58 41.07
CA ARG A 390 -13.81 7.84 41.85
C ARG A 390 -14.39 9.02 41.08
N GLU A 391 -14.06 9.13 39.80
CA GLU A 391 -14.53 10.18 38.89
C GLU A 391 -16.06 10.13 38.70
N VAL A 392 -16.63 8.95 38.47
CA VAL A 392 -18.09 8.75 38.40
C VAL A 392 -18.79 9.06 39.73
N LYS A 393 -18.16 8.80 40.89
CA LYS A 393 -18.69 9.23 42.19
C LYS A 393 -18.65 10.76 42.36
N PHE A 394 -17.56 11.40 41.95
CA PHE A 394 -17.39 12.85 42.01
C PHE A 394 -18.42 13.58 41.13
N LEU A 395 -18.61 13.13 39.88
CA LEU A 395 -19.63 13.66 38.97
C LEU A 395 -21.05 13.51 39.53
N LYS A 396 -21.39 12.36 40.15
CA LYS A 396 -22.69 12.18 40.81
C LYS A 396 -22.88 13.14 41.99
N ALA A 397 -21.86 13.31 42.83
CA ALA A 397 -21.92 14.23 43.97
C ALA A 397 -22.09 15.69 43.53
N LYS A 398 -21.35 16.13 42.48
CA LYS A 398 -21.46 17.47 41.91
C LYS A 398 -22.87 17.74 41.35
N ASN A 399 -23.39 16.81 40.54
CA ASN A 399 -24.76 16.92 40.00
C ASN A 399 -25.83 16.94 41.11
N GLU A 400 -25.59 16.27 42.24
CA GLU A 400 -26.50 16.30 43.39
C GLU A 400 -26.41 17.61 44.19
N GLN A 401 -25.23 18.26 44.24
CA GLN A 401 -25.09 19.62 44.78
C GLN A 401 -25.77 20.65 43.89
N GLU A 402 -25.50 20.65 42.58
CA GLU A 402 -26.13 21.57 41.62
C GLU A 402 -27.66 21.44 41.65
N LYS A 403 -28.18 20.21 41.76
CA LYS A 403 -29.63 19.97 41.90
C LYS A 403 -30.20 20.47 43.23
N LYS A 404 -29.40 20.47 44.32
CA LYS A 404 -29.79 21.05 45.62
C LYS A 404 -29.75 22.57 45.60
N GLU A 405 -28.77 23.19 44.94
CA GLU A 405 -28.73 24.65 44.74
C GLU A 405 -29.89 25.13 43.85
N LEU A 406 -30.17 24.44 42.74
CA LEU A 406 -31.36 24.71 41.92
C LEU A 406 -32.66 24.63 42.73
N LEU A 407 -32.82 23.59 43.57
CA LEU A 407 -33.97 23.45 44.48
C LEU A 407 -34.02 24.53 45.58
N LYS A 408 -32.88 25.08 45.99
CA LYS A 408 -32.81 26.18 46.96
C LYS A 408 -33.23 27.50 46.32
N ASN A 409 -32.67 27.82 45.15
CA ASN A 409 -33.03 29.00 44.37
C ASN A 409 -34.51 28.99 43.96
N PHE A 410 -35.08 27.82 43.66
CA PHE A 410 -36.53 27.69 43.36
C PHE A 410 -37.42 27.99 44.58
N LYS A 411 -36.97 27.68 45.81
CA LYS A 411 -37.68 28.02 47.05
C LYS A 411 -37.51 29.49 47.44
N GLU A 412 -36.32 30.05 47.24
CA GLU A 412 -36.04 31.47 47.53
C GLU A 412 -36.72 32.41 46.53
N GLY A 413 -37.04 31.93 45.31
CA GLY A 413 -37.77 32.68 44.29
C GLY A 413 -39.31 32.59 44.32
N SER A 414 -39.95 32.04 45.36
CA SER A 414 -41.40 31.72 45.30
C SER A 414 -42.22 31.92 46.58
N LEU A 415 -42.31 33.17 47.09
CA LEU A 415 -43.44 33.65 47.92
C LEU A 415 -43.65 35.18 47.71
N PRO A 416 -44.89 35.73 47.74
CA PRO A 416 -45.17 37.11 47.34
C PRO A 416 -45.55 38.04 48.51
N GLU A 417 -45.04 39.26 48.52
CA GLU A 417 -45.49 40.30 49.46
C GLU A 417 -46.50 41.28 48.85
N LYS A 418 -47.57 41.58 49.61
CA LYS A 418 -48.57 42.61 49.33
C LYS A 418 -48.60 43.62 50.48
N LYS A 419 -48.32 44.90 50.19
CA LYS A 419 -48.96 46.16 50.69
C LYS A 419 -48.09 47.36 50.27
N GLN A 420 -48.63 48.42 49.63
CA GLN A 420 -49.39 49.55 50.21
C GLN A 420 -48.57 50.32 51.26
N GLU A 421 -48.37 51.65 51.21
CA GLU A 421 -48.86 52.74 50.32
C GLU A 421 -47.93 53.99 50.53
N LYS A 422 -48.09 55.26 50.08
CA LYS A 422 -49.20 56.06 49.49
C LYS A 422 -48.65 57.32 48.77
N LYS A 423 -49.37 57.85 47.75
CA LYS A 423 -49.43 59.27 47.25
C LYS A 423 -48.16 60.11 46.92
N ALA A 424 -48.13 60.64 45.68
CA ALA A 424 -47.99 62.08 45.38
C ALA A 424 -48.62 62.40 44.00
N ASP A 425 -49.02 63.66 43.76
CA ASP A 425 -49.93 64.05 42.66
C ASP A 425 -49.30 64.23 41.27
N SER A 426 -50.07 63.91 40.21
CA SER A 426 -50.63 64.95 39.30
C SER A 426 -51.49 64.38 38.16
N LYS A 427 -52.43 65.21 37.66
CA LYS A 427 -53.37 65.00 36.54
C LYS A 427 -53.40 66.33 35.72
N PRO A 428 -54.01 66.37 34.52
CA PRO A 428 -53.78 65.53 33.34
C PRO A 428 -53.62 66.42 32.07
N LYS A 429 -53.50 65.85 30.86
CA LYS A 429 -54.00 66.52 29.62
C LYS A 429 -54.23 65.55 28.46
N LYS A 430 -55.23 65.88 27.63
CA LYS A 430 -55.53 65.26 26.33
C LYS A 430 -54.85 66.06 25.21
N ALA A 431 -54.58 65.44 24.05
CA ALA A 431 -55.07 65.91 22.74
C ALA A 431 -54.54 65.05 21.58
N ASP A 432 -55.31 64.98 20.49
CA ASP A 432 -54.95 64.38 19.21
C ASP A 432 -53.84 65.12 18.45
N SER A 433 -53.18 64.44 17.51
CA SER A 433 -53.04 64.98 16.15
C SER A 433 -52.75 63.90 15.08
N LYS A 434 -53.14 64.20 13.83
CA LYS A 434 -53.22 63.27 12.71
C LYS A 434 -51.98 63.29 11.80
N ALA A 435 -51.66 62.12 11.26
CA ALA A 435 -51.31 61.83 9.85
C ALA A 435 -50.18 62.58 9.10
N LYS A 436 -49.31 61.77 8.47
CA LYS A 436 -49.08 61.66 7.01
C LYS A 436 -48.43 60.27 6.76
N LYS A 437 -48.83 59.48 5.75
CA LYS A 437 -48.60 59.59 4.28
C LYS A 437 -47.12 59.68 3.89
N ALA A 438 -46.63 59.06 2.81
CA ALA A 438 -47.12 57.95 1.96
C ALA A 438 -46.01 57.59 0.93
N ASP A 439 -46.15 56.43 0.26
CA ASP A 439 -45.63 56.11 -1.09
C ASP A 439 -44.25 56.65 -1.56
N SER A 440 -43.35 55.73 -1.90
CA SER A 440 -42.82 55.71 -3.28
C SER A 440 -42.71 54.26 -3.78
N LYS A 441 -43.33 53.97 -4.93
CA LYS A 441 -43.50 52.62 -5.46
C LYS A 441 -42.31 52.16 -6.31
N ALA A 442 -42.10 50.85 -6.30
CA ALA A 442 -41.18 50.12 -7.18
C ALA A 442 -41.35 50.42 -8.68
N LYS A 443 -40.29 50.13 -9.46
CA LYS A 443 -40.46 49.52 -10.79
C LYS A 443 -39.32 48.55 -11.15
N LYS A 444 -39.74 47.36 -11.61
CA LYS A 444 -38.99 46.35 -12.36
C LYS A 444 -38.75 46.85 -13.82
N PRO A 445 -38.27 46.02 -14.77
CA PRO A 445 -37.07 45.15 -14.82
C PRO A 445 -36.23 45.50 -16.10
N VAL A 446 -35.32 44.61 -16.55
CA VAL A 446 -35.34 43.95 -17.89
C VAL A 446 -34.01 43.23 -18.18
N THR A 447 -34.08 42.12 -18.92
CA THR A 447 -32.98 41.25 -19.34
C THR A 447 -32.29 41.73 -20.63
N LYS A 448 -31.01 41.33 -20.85
CA LYS A 448 -30.63 40.47 -22.02
C LYS A 448 -29.14 40.04 -22.07
N LYS A 449 -28.98 38.73 -22.27
CA LYS A 449 -28.03 37.97 -23.13
C LYS A 449 -26.76 38.66 -23.70
N LYS A 450 -25.67 37.88 -23.61
CA LYS A 450 -24.58 37.65 -24.59
C LYS A 450 -23.63 38.81 -24.96
N LYS A 451 -22.34 38.56 -24.78
CA LYS A 451 -21.61 37.83 -25.83
C LYS A 451 -21.21 36.44 -25.31
#